data_AF-A0A660ST87-F1
#
_entry.id   AF-A0A660ST87-F1
#
_cell.length_a   1.000
_cell.length_b   1.000
_cell.length_c   1.000
_cell.angle_alpha   90.00
_cell.angle_beta   90.00
_cell.angle_gamma   90.00
#
_symmetry.space_group_name_H-M   'P 1'
#
loop_
_entity.id
_entity.type
_entity.pdbx_description
1 polymer ?
#
loop_
_entity_poly.entity_id
_entity_poly.type
_entity_poly.pdbx_seq_one_letter_code
_entity_poly.pdbx_strand_id
1 'polypeptide(L)'
;DKRLKCMVGNCCMPSQEAMDGTAINHSFSNYIPGLNRIGDIPDYVALTAPQRLHLNFGAEDSLNPVEYLVKELPRVALLYKDAGAEDAFSWYIDSDAGHELSESMKEHMLGVFRENL
;
A
#
# COMPACT_ATOMS: atom_id res chain seq x y z
N ASP A 1 -2.68 -12.44 8.32
CA ASP A 1 -2.46 -13.49 9.33
C ASP A 1 -2.27 -12.80 10.68
N LYS A 2 -3.08 -13.14 11.70
CA LYS A 2 -3.07 -12.46 13.01
C LYS A 2 -1.79 -12.68 13.81
N ARG A 3 -0.91 -13.59 13.36
CA ARG A 3 0.41 -13.83 13.95
C ARG A 3 1.45 -12.75 13.58
N LEU A 4 1.21 -11.99 12.52
CA LEU A 4 2.12 -10.90 12.10
C LEU A 4 1.97 -9.70 13.04
N LYS A 5 3.06 -9.15 13.57
CA LYS A 5 2.98 -7.97 14.44
C LYS A 5 2.84 -6.66 13.65
N CYS A 6 3.61 -6.56 12.56
CA CYS A 6 3.60 -5.44 11.64
C CYS A 6 3.95 -5.92 10.24
N MET A 7 3.64 -5.10 9.23
CA MET A 7 3.98 -5.36 7.83
C MET A 7 4.45 -4.08 7.15
N VAL A 8 5.35 -4.24 6.19
CA VAL A 8 5.78 -3.16 5.29
C VAL A 8 5.61 -3.64 3.86
N GLY A 9 4.85 -2.89 3.06
CA GLY A 9 4.73 -3.08 1.62
C GLY A 9 5.59 -2.07 0.87
N ASN A 10 6.27 -2.49 -0.20
CA ASN A 10 7.09 -1.61 -1.02
C ASN A 10 6.70 -1.77 -2.49
N CYS A 11 6.19 -0.70 -3.10
CA CYS A 11 5.80 -0.63 -4.51
C CYS A 11 4.89 -1.78 -4.95
N CYS A 12 3.93 -2.18 -4.11
CA CYS A 12 3.19 -3.44 -4.27
C CYS A 12 1.67 -3.32 -4.16
N MET A 13 1.09 -2.14 -4.38
CA MET A 13 -0.35 -1.91 -4.21
C MET A 13 -0.96 -0.98 -5.27
N PRO A 14 -0.93 -1.34 -6.56
CA PRO A 14 -1.77 -0.64 -7.53
C PRO A 14 -3.20 -1.12 -7.39
N SER A 15 -4.15 -0.20 -7.48
CA SER A 15 -5.56 -0.56 -7.64
C SER A 15 -5.85 -1.19 -8.99
N GLN A 16 -7.02 -1.83 -9.09
CA GLN A 16 -7.56 -2.26 -10.37
C GLN A 16 -7.78 -1.07 -11.30
N GLU A 17 -8.23 0.08 -10.77
CA GLU A 17 -8.38 1.32 -11.56
C GLU A 17 -7.05 1.76 -12.19
N ALA A 18 -5.97 1.75 -11.39
CA ALA A 18 -4.63 2.10 -11.87
C ALA A 18 -4.16 1.11 -12.95
N MET A 19 -4.30 -0.19 -12.71
CA MET A 19 -3.90 -1.23 -13.68
C MET A 19 -4.68 -1.14 -14.99
N ASP A 20 -6.00 -0.96 -14.93
CA ASP A 20 -6.87 -0.86 -16.11
C ASP A 20 -6.60 0.44 -16.87
N GLY A 21 -6.43 1.57 -16.16
CA GLY A 21 -6.21 2.89 -16.75
C GLY A 21 -4.86 3.08 -17.42
N THR A 22 -3.85 2.29 -17.04
CA THR A 22 -2.47 2.40 -17.55
C THR A 22 -2.00 1.15 -18.31
N ALA A 23 -2.86 0.13 -18.41
CA ALA A 23 -2.53 -1.17 -18.99
C ALA A 23 -1.30 -1.83 -18.36
N ILE A 24 -1.06 -1.59 -17.06
CA ILE A 24 -0.02 -2.29 -16.31
C ILE A 24 -0.39 -3.77 -16.26
N ASN A 25 0.51 -4.61 -16.77
CA ASN A 25 0.42 -6.05 -16.59
C ASN A 25 1.16 -6.43 -15.31
N HIS A 26 0.43 -6.55 -14.21
CA HIS A 26 1.01 -6.95 -12.93
C HIS A 26 0.93 -8.47 -12.73
N SER A 27 1.01 -8.92 -11.48
CA SER A 27 0.96 -10.34 -11.15
C SER A 27 -0.45 -10.88 -11.40
N PHE A 28 -0.54 -12.11 -11.91
CA PHE A 28 -1.81 -12.82 -12.09
C PHE A 28 -2.68 -12.82 -10.82
N SER A 29 -2.05 -12.80 -9.64
CA SER A 29 -2.73 -12.72 -8.33
C SER A 29 -3.62 -11.49 -8.16
N ASN A 30 -3.41 -10.43 -8.94
CA ASN A 30 -4.19 -9.20 -8.85
C ASN A 30 -5.50 -9.29 -9.67
N TYR A 31 -5.62 -10.25 -10.60
CA TYR A 31 -6.77 -10.38 -11.49
C TYR A 31 -7.73 -11.49 -11.05
N ILE A 32 -8.16 -11.47 -9.78
CA ILE A 32 -9.11 -12.45 -9.26
C ILE A 32 -10.52 -12.12 -9.78
N PRO A 33 -11.16 -13.01 -10.56
CA PRO A 33 -12.47 -12.71 -11.15
C PRO A 33 -13.54 -12.38 -10.10
N GLY A 34 -14.25 -11.27 -10.32
CA GLY A 34 -15.35 -10.83 -9.47
C GLY A 34 -14.95 -10.14 -8.17
N LEU A 35 -13.65 -10.03 -7.88
CA LEU A 35 -13.16 -9.35 -6.68
C LEU A 35 -13.52 -7.85 -6.71
N ASN A 36 -13.35 -7.19 -7.85
CA ASN A 36 -13.75 -5.79 -8.08
C ASN A 36 -15.24 -5.46 -7.82
N ARG A 37 -16.11 -6.46 -7.65
CA ARG A 37 -17.53 -6.26 -7.30
C ARG A 37 -17.74 -5.93 -5.81
N ILE A 38 -16.79 -6.29 -4.95
CA ILE A 38 -16.91 -6.13 -3.50
C ILE A 38 -15.86 -5.18 -2.90
N GLY A 39 -14.92 -4.69 -3.71
CA GLY A 39 -13.86 -3.76 -3.30
C GLY A 39 -12.72 -3.74 -4.30
N ASP A 40 -11.75 -2.85 -4.08
CA ASP A 40 -10.49 -2.79 -4.83
C ASP A 40 -9.31 -3.17 -3.92
N ILE A 41 -8.13 -3.36 -4.49
CA ILE A 41 -6.89 -3.74 -3.79
C ILE A 41 -6.62 -2.88 -2.55
N PRO A 42 -6.73 -1.53 -2.59
CA PRO A 42 -6.59 -0.71 -1.38
C PRO A 42 -7.57 -1.06 -0.25
N ASP A 43 -8.82 -1.45 -0.58
CA ASP A 43 -9.81 -1.86 0.43
C ASP A 43 -9.40 -3.18 1.11
N TYR A 44 -8.86 -4.12 0.33
CA TYR A 44 -8.38 -5.39 0.89
C TYR A 44 -7.13 -5.21 1.72
N VAL A 45 -6.23 -4.31 1.32
CA VAL A 45 -5.06 -3.95 2.13
C VAL A 45 -5.50 -3.39 3.47
N ALA A 46 -6.58 -2.60 3.53
CA ALA A 46 -7.13 -2.07 4.76
C ALA A 46 -7.68 -3.16 5.72
N LEU A 47 -7.99 -4.38 5.24
CA LEU A 47 -8.35 -5.51 6.10
C LEU A 47 -7.20 -5.97 7.03
N THR A 48 -6.00 -5.43 6.83
CA THR A 48 -4.88 -5.56 7.75
C THR A 48 -5.15 -4.91 9.10
N ALA A 49 -6.02 -3.90 9.18
CA ALA A 49 -6.37 -3.26 10.43
C ALA A 49 -6.85 -4.29 11.48
N PRO A 50 -6.44 -4.16 12.76
CA PRO A 50 -5.68 -3.04 13.34
C PRO A 50 -4.16 -3.24 13.33
N GLN A 51 -3.63 -4.24 12.62
CA GLN A 51 -2.18 -4.51 12.62
C GLN A 51 -1.42 -3.36 11.95
N ARG A 52 -0.22 -3.04 12.47
CA ARG A 52 0.63 -1.97 11.95
C ARG A 52 1.01 -2.25 10.49
N LEU A 53 0.68 -1.33 9.60
CA LEU A 53 1.01 -1.39 8.18
C LEU A 53 1.69 -0.10 7.74
N HIS A 54 2.80 -0.25 7.03
CA HIS A 54 3.47 0.83 6.34
C HIS A 54 3.59 0.53 4.85
N LEU A 55 3.37 1.54 4.00
CA LEU A 55 3.50 1.39 2.55
C LEU A 55 4.49 2.43 1.98
N ASN A 56 5.45 1.95 1.18
CA ASN A 56 6.43 2.76 0.47
C ASN A 56 6.16 2.74 -1.05
N PHE A 57 6.34 3.89 -1.70
CA PHE A 57 6.23 4.01 -3.16
C PHE A 57 7.24 5.03 -3.71
N GLY A 58 7.74 4.79 -4.91
CA GLY A 58 8.48 5.81 -5.66
C GLY A 58 7.51 6.64 -6.52
N ALA A 59 7.67 7.95 -6.57
CA ALA A 59 6.83 8.83 -7.37
C ALA A 59 6.98 8.59 -8.89
N GLU A 60 8.13 8.06 -9.32
CA GLU A 60 8.41 7.69 -10.72
C GLU A 60 8.06 6.23 -11.04
N ASP A 61 7.46 5.49 -10.10
CA ASP A 61 7.08 4.10 -10.31
C ASP A 61 5.87 3.98 -11.25
N SER A 62 6.15 3.65 -12.51
CA SER A 62 5.12 3.38 -13.51
C SER A 62 4.18 2.21 -13.18
N LEU A 63 4.54 1.33 -12.23
CA LEU A 63 3.70 0.21 -11.78
C LEU A 63 2.74 0.63 -10.65
N ASN A 64 3.01 1.76 -9.99
CA ASN A 64 2.14 2.35 -8.96
C ASN A 64 2.05 3.88 -9.21
N PRO A 65 1.35 4.33 -10.27
CA PRO A 65 1.41 5.72 -10.67
C PRO A 65 0.88 6.65 -9.58
N VAL A 66 1.63 7.71 -9.28
CA VAL A 66 1.41 8.59 -8.12
C VAL A 66 0.02 9.25 -8.11
N GLU A 67 -0.54 9.53 -9.29
CA GLU A 67 -1.88 10.13 -9.45
C GLU A 67 -3.02 9.24 -8.94
N TYR A 68 -2.80 7.93 -8.84
CA TYR A 68 -3.73 6.98 -8.21
C TYR A 68 -3.43 6.87 -6.71
N LEU A 69 -2.15 6.76 -6.34
CA LEU A 69 -1.72 6.64 -4.93
C LEU A 69 -2.23 7.80 -4.05
N VAL A 70 -2.22 9.03 -4.57
CA VAL A 70 -2.71 10.22 -3.82
C VAL A 70 -4.20 10.16 -3.48
N LYS A 71 -4.99 9.32 -4.15
CA LYS A 71 -6.41 9.08 -3.85
C LYS A 71 -6.60 7.82 -3.00
N GLU A 72 -5.79 6.80 -3.24
CA GLU A 72 -5.94 5.48 -2.64
C GLU A 72 -5.41 5.42 -1.20
N LEU A 73 -4.25 6.02 -0.92
CA LEU A 73 -3.66 5.98 0.42
C LEU A 73 -4.53 6.68 1.47
N PRO A 74 -5.13 7.86 1.20
CA PRO A 74 -6.12 8.46 2.09
C PRO A 74 -7.34 7.57 2.35
N ARG A 75 -7.77 6.77 1.37
CA ARG A 75 -8.88 5.82 1.54
C ARG A 75 -8.51 4.70 2.51
N VAL A 76 -7.30 4.14 2.41
CA VAL A 76 -6.80 3.14 3.38
C VAL A 76 -6.71 3.75 4.78
N ALA A 77 -6.24 4.99 4.89
CA ALA A 77 -6.15 5.71 6.17
C ALA A 77 -7.54 5.89 6.82
N LEU A 78 -8.57 6.20 6.02
CA LEU A 78 -9.94 6.32 6.50
C LEU A 78 -10.47 4.98 7.04
N LEU A 79 -10.20 3.87 6.35
CA LEU A 79 -10.62 2.54 6.81
C LEU A 79 -9.90 2.10 8.09
N TYR A 80 -8.62 2.44 8.24
CA TYR A 80 -7.89 2.25 9.50
C TYR A 80 -8.47 3.08 10.65
N LYS A 81 -8.88 4.32 10.36
CA LYS A 81 -9.57 5.17 11.32
C LYS A 81 -10.93 4.61 11.73
N ASP A 82 -11.73 4.12 10.79
CA ASP A 82 -13.03 3.48 11.07
C ASP A 82 -12.87 2.21 11.94
N ALA A 83 -11.73 1.53 11.81
CA ALA A 83 -11.34 0.40 12.67
C ALA A 83 -10.78 0.82 14.04
N GLY A 84 -10.71 2.12 14.35
CA GLY A 84 -10.15 2.65 15.60
C GLY A 84 -8.62 2.49 15.71
N ALA A 85 -7.93 2.37 14.58
CA ALA A 85 -6.51 2.06 14.49
C ALA A 85 -5.75 3.08 13.61
N GLU A 86 -6.15 4.36 13.63
CA GLU A 86 -5.55 5.41 12.79
C GLU A 86 -4.02 5.50 12.91
N ASP A 87 -3.47 5.33 14.12
CA ASP A 87 -2.02 5.34 14.37
C ASP A 87 -1.29 4.11 13.80
N ALA A 88 -2.02 3.05 13.40
CA ALA A 88 -1.47 1.81 12.90
C ALA A 88 -1.24 1.82 11.38
N PHE A 89 -1.59 2.90 10.66
CA PHE A 89 -1.29 3.03 9.23
C PHE A 89 -0.36 4.20 8.96
N SER A 90 0.59 4.01 8.05
CA SER A 90 1.42 5.08 7.52
C SER A 90 1.86 4.77 6.10
N TRP A 91 2.24 5.79 5.35
CA TRP A 91 2.83 5.62 4.04
C TRP A 91 3.91 6.67 3.79
N TYR A 92 4.76 6.39 2.82
CA TYR A 92 5.78 7.30 2.34
C TYR A 92 5.90 7.20 0.82
N ILE A 93 5.99 8.35 0.16
CA ILE A 93 6.24 8.44 -1.28
C ILE A 93 7.55 9.20 -1.45
N ASP A 94 8.55 8.53 -2.01
CA ASP A 94 9.83 9.14 -2.34
C ASP A 94 9.72 9.85 -3.69
N SER A 95 9.95 11.16 -3.72
CA SER A 95 9.81 11.97 -4.93
C SER A 95 10.88 11.68 -5.99
N ASP A 96 12.02 11.13 -5.58
CA ASP A 96 13.20 10.94 -6.43
C ASP A 96 13.44 9.46 -6.78
N ALA A 97 12.49 8.57 -6.47
CA ALA A 97 12.62 7.13 -6.68
C ALA A 97 11.55 6.57 -7.63
N GLY A 98 11.92 5.48 -8.31
CA GLY A 98 11.03 4.68 -9.16
C GLY A 98 10.58 3.37 -8.49
N HIS A 99 10.61 2.27 -9.24
CA HIS A 99 10.24 0.94 -8.73
C HIS A 99 11.38 0.26 -7.97
N GLU A 100 11.69 0.75 -6.77
CA GLU A 100 12.77 0.22 -5.93
C GLU A 100 12.49 0.39 -4.43
N LEU A 101 13.40 -0.09 -3.59
CA LEU A 101 13.45 0.26 -2.16
C LEU A 101 14.60 1.25 -1.97
N SER A 102 14.31 2.55 -2.02
CA SER A 102 15.33 3.59 -1.81
C SER A 102 15.82 3.61 -0.37
N GLU A 103 16.94 4.29 -0.10
CA GLU A 103 17.48 4.37 1.27
C GLU A 103 16.51 5.10 2.23
N SER A 104 15.77 6.11 1.77
CA SER A 104 14.73 6.79 2.56
C SER A 104 13.57 5.85 2.92
N MET A 105 13.06 5.07 1.95
CA MET A 105 12.02 4.06 2.18
C MET A 105 12.48 2.99 3.17
N LYS A 106 13.75 2.59 3.07
CA LYS A 106 14.38 1.62 3.97
C LYS A 106 14.52 2.16 5.39
N GLU A 107 14.82 3.45 5.56
CA GLU A 107 14.80 4.10 6.88
C GLU A 107 13.42 4.04 7.53
N HIS A 108 12.35 4.37 6.78
CA HIS A 108 10.96 4.25 7.25
C HIS A 108 10.60 2.81 7.61
N MET A 109 10.92 1.84 6.73
CA MET A 109 10.71 0.42 6.97
C MET A 109 11.40 -0.05 8.26
N LEU A 110 12.69 0.28 8.43
CA LEU A 110 13.45 -0.08 9.63
C LEU A 110 12.93 0.62 10.88
N GLY A 111 12.37 1.83 10.77
CA GLY A 111 11.69 2.53 11.86
C GLY A 111 10.46 1.76 12.34
N VAL A 112 9.59 1.36 11.41
CA VAL A 112 8.38 0.58 11.70
C VAL A 112 8.74 -0.74 12.39
N PHE A 113 9.74 -1.46 11.89
CA PHE A 113 10.17 -2.71 12.55
C PHE A 113 10.73 -2.47 13.95
N ARG A 114 11.54 -1.43 14.17
CA ARG A 114 12.08 -1.10 15.50
C ARG A 114 11.00 -0.75 16.53
N GLU A 115 9.92 -0.12 16.09
CA GLU A 115 8.80 0.25 16.98
C GLU A 115 7.90 -0.94 17.36
N ASN A 116 7.96 -2.06 16.61
CA ASN A 116 6.97 -3.14 16.69
C ASN A 116 7.54 -4.55 16.95
N LEU A 117 8.87 -4.70 17.05
CA LEU A 117 9.56 -5.97 17.32
C LEU A 117 10.34 -5.93 18.62
#